data_AF-A0A7V6EC34-F1
#
_entry.id   AF-A0A7V6EC34-F1
#
_cell.length_a   1.000
_cell.length_b   1.000
_cell.length_c   1.000
_cell.angle_alpha   90.00
_cell.angle_beta   90.00
_cell.angle_gamma   90.00
#
_symmetry.space_group_name_H-M   'P 1'
#
loop_
_entity.id
_entity.type
_entity.pdbx_description
1 polymer ?
#
loop_
_entity_poly.entity_id
_entity_poly.type
_entity_poly.pdbx_seq_one_letter_code
_entity_poly.pdbx_strand_id
1 'polypeptide(L)' 'KQIKRILSLCGASMPPEILIMLDKYENNPDDLKKAGVEYAIKQINDLLDNDVDGIHLEPMNKPELAADILKDLRHRFC' A
#
# COMPACT_ATOMS: atom_id res chain seq x y z
N LYS A 1 1.67 6.56 -12.93
CA LYS A 1 3.03 6.99 -13.40
C LYS A 1 4.17 6.52 -12.48
N GLN A 2 4.10 6.75 -11.17
CA GLN A 2 5.18 6.42 -10.22
C GLN A 2 5.48 4.92 -10.12
N ILE A 3 4.44 4.08 -10.14
CA ILE A 3 4.58 2.62 -10.05
C ILE A 3 5.37 2.03 -11.23
N LYS A 4 5.09 2.46 -12.46
CA LYS A 4 5.83 2.03 -13.66
C LYS A 4 7.34 2.35 -13.55
N ARG A 5 7.69 3.45 -12.87
CA ARG A 5 9.08 3.85 -12.62
C ARG A 5 9.75 2.99 -11.55
N ILE A 6 9.05 2.66 -10.46
CA ILE A 6 9.58 1.76 -9.42
C ILE A 6 9.85 0.37 -10.01
N LEU A 7 8.92 -0.14 -10.82
CA LEU A 7 9.07 -1.43 -11.50
C LEU A 7 10.26 -1.44 -12.46
N SER A 8 10.49 -0.35 -13.21
CA SER A 8 11.64 -0.26 -14.11
C SER A 8 12.98 -0.15 -13.36
N LEU A 9 12.99 0.31 -12.11
CA LEU A 9 14.20 0.50 -11.31
C LEU A 9 14.58 -0.75 -10.50
N CYS A 10 13.59 -1.47 -9.96
CA CYS A 10 13.84 -2.58 -9.06
C CYS A 10 13.83 -3.96 -9.75
N GLY A 11 13.36 -4.06 -11.01
CA GLY A 11 13.19 -5.35 -11.69
C GLY A 11 12.15 -6.27 -11.03
N ALA A 12 11.39 -5.73 -10.06
CA ALA A 12 10.37 -6.46 -9.33
C ALA A 12 9.13 -6.64 -10.20
N SER A 13 8.48 -7.80 -10.09
CA SER A 13 7.15 -8.03 -10.65
C SER A 13 6.09 -7.44 -9.72
N MET A 14 5.15 -6.68 -10.29
CA MET A 14 4.00 -6.19 -9.55
C MET A 14 2.94 -7.31 -9.40
N PRO A 15 2.33 -7.50 -8.23
CA PRO A 15 1.17 -8.36 -8.09
C PRO A 15 0.06 -7.98 -9.10
N PRO A 16 -0.58 -8.95 -9.78
CA PRO A 16 -1.63 -8.68 -10.77
C PRO A 16 -2.79 -7.85 -10.22
N GLU A 17 -3.13 -8.06 -8.95
CA GLU A 17 -4.19 -7.32 -8.25
C GLU A 17 -3.91 -5.80 -8.17
N ILE A 18 -2.64 -5.40 -8.00
CA ILE A 18 -2.27 -3.98 -8.03
C ILE A 18 -2.42 -3.41 -9.45
N LEU A 19 -2.03 -4.18 -10.47
CA LEU A 19 -2.17 -3.74 -11.86
C LEU A 19 -3.64 -3.52 -12.24
N ILE A 20 -4.51 -4.45 -11.85
CA ILE A 20 -5.97 -4.35 -12.07
C ILE A 20 -6.54 -3.13 -11.34
N MET A 21 -6.14 -2.90 -10.09
CA MET A 21 -6.58 -1.73 -9.31
C MET A 21 -6.14 -0.42 -9.98
N LEU A 22 -4.90 -0.35 -10.46
CA LEU A 22 -4.38 0.85 -11.13
C LEU A 22 -5.12 1.16 -12.43
N ASP A 23 -5.45 0.13 -13.21
CA ASP A 23 -6.21 0.27 -14.45
C ASP A 23 -7.64 0.73 -14.15
N LYS A 24 -8.30 0.10 -13.16
CA LYS A 24 -9.66 0.41 -12.74
C LYS A 24 -9.85 1.86 -12.27
N TYR A 25 -8.86 2.42 -11.57
CA TYR A 25 -8.95 3.76 -10.98
C TYR A 25 -8.03 4.79 -11.67
N GLU A 26 -7.57 4.52 -12.89
CA GLU A 26 -6.61 5.40 -13.60
C GLU A 26 -7.07 6.86 -13.66
N ASN A 27 -8.37 7.08 -13.86
CA ASN A 27 -8.98 8.41 -14.00
C ASN A 27 -9.61 8.94 -12.70
N ASN A 28 -9.49 8.22 -11.58
CA ASN A 28 -10.07 8.61 -10.30
C ASN A 28 -9.03 8.50 -9.17
N PRO A 29 -8.24 9.58 -8.95
CA PRO A 29 -7.12 9.55 -8.00
C PRO A 29 -7.57 9.39 -6.54
N ASP A 30 -8.76 9.86 -6.18
CA ASP A 30 -9.28 9.73 -4.81
C ASP A 30 -9.66 8.28 -4.50
N ASP A 31 -10.33 7.61 -5.45
CA ASP A 31 -10.66 6.19 -5.30
C ASP A 31 -9.41 5.31 -5.41
N LEU A 32 -8.44 5.69 -6.25
CA LEU A 32 -7.14 5.01 -6.28
C LEU A 32 -6.41 5.12 -4.94
N LYS A 33 -6.45 6.29 -4.28
CA LYS A 33 -5.86 6.48 -2.95
C LYS A 33 -6.55 5.55 -1.94
N LYS A 34 -7.88 5.52 -1.89
CA LYS A 34 -8.65 4.66 -0.98
C LYS A 34 -8.34 3.19 -1.18
N ALA A 35 -8.42 2.71 -2.43
CA ALA A 35 -8.12 1.32 -2.76
C ALA A 35 -6.67 0.95 -2.43
N GLY A 36 -5.72 1.86 -2.63
CA GLY A 36 -4.32 1.67 -2.25
C GLY A 36 -4.13 1.56 -0.73
N VAL A 37 -4.85 2.36 0.06
CA VAL A 37 -4.82 2.29 1.54
C VAL A 37 -5.39 0.96 2.01
N GLU A 38 -6.56 0.55 1.51
CA GLU A 38 -7.18 -0.74 1.84
C GLU A 38 -6.26 -1.92 1.52
N TYR A 39 -5.61 -1.87 0.35
CA TYR A 39 -4.65 -2.86 -0.07
C TYR A 39 -3.43 -2.93 0.87
N ALA A 40 -2.87 -1.77 1.24
CA ALA A 40 -1.74 -1.70 2.16
C ALA A 40 -2.09 -2.26 3.54
N ILE A 41 -3.27 -1.91 4.08
CA ILE A 41 -3.77 -2.44 5.36
C ILE A 41 -3.91 -3.96 5.29
N LYS A 42 -4.45 -4.50 4.20
CA LYS A 42 -4.56 -5.96 3.99
C LYS A 42 -3.19 -6.63 4.00
N GLN A 43 -2.21 -6.08 3.26
CA GLN A 43 -0.84 -6.63 3.25
C GLN A 43 -0.19 -6.58 4.62
N ILE A 44 -0.34 -5.46 5.34
CA ILE A 44 0.26 -5.30 6.67
C ILE A 44 -0.35 -6.31 7.65
N ASN A 45 -1.67 -6.46 7.65
CA ASN A 45 -2.33 -7.44 8.52
C ASN A 45 -1.87 -8.87 8.20
N ASP A 46 -1.73 -9.24 6.92
CA ASP A 46 -1.23 -10.56 6.51
C ASP A 46 0.22 -10.79 7.00
N LEU A 47 1.09 -9.80 6.88
CA LEU A 47 2.46 -9.90 7.40
C LEU A 47 2.48 -10.05 8.92
N LEU A 48 1.67 -9.28 9.65
CA LEU A 48 1.57 -9.37 11.10
C LEU A 48 0.98 -10.70 11.56
N ASP A 49 -0.03 -11.22 10.85
CA ASP A 49 -0.61 -12.55 11.10
C ASP A 49 0.39 -13.69 10.83
N ASN A 50 1.50 -13.40 10.12
CA ASN A 50 2.63 -14.30 9.87
C ASN A 50 3.87 -13.98 10.75
N ASP A 51 3.69 -13.29 11.87
CA ASP A 51 4.72 -13.04 12.90
C ASP A 51 6.02 -12.38 12.38
N VAL A 52 5.92 -11.42 11.45
CA VAL A 52 7.09 -10.61 11.06
C VAL A 52 7.60 -9.75 12.21
N ASP A 53 8.92 -9.51 12.25
CA ASP A 53 9.56 -8.70 13.30
C ASP A 53 9.09 -7.23 13.35
N GLY A 54 8.59 -6.71 12.23
CA GLY A 54 8.09 -5.34 12.14
C GLY A 54 7.79 -4.88 10.72
N ILE A 55 7.21 -3.69 10.61
CA ILE A 55 6.80 -3.07 9.34
C ILE A 55 7.47 -1.71 9.21
N HIS A 56 8.13 -1.46 8.08
CA HIS A 56 8.63 -0.14 7.71
C HIS A 56 7.73 0.49 6.66
N LEU A 57 7.10 1.62 7.00
CA LEU A 57 6.24 2.37 6.08
C LEU A 57 7.01 3.54 5.46
N GLU A 58 7.00 3.62 4.12
CA GLU A 58 7.56 4.74 3.35
C GLU A 58 6.41 5.58 2.76
N PRO A 59 5.94 6.62 3.46
CA PRO A 59 4.81 7.43 3.00
C PRO A 59 5.18 8.45 1.92
N MET A 60 6.43 8.52 1.45
CA MET A 60 6.88 9.44 0.40
C MET A 60 6.55 10.91 0.75
N ASN A 61 6.92 11.34 1.96
CA ASN A 61 6.64 12.66 2.54
C ASN A 61 5.15 13.01 2.71
N LYS A 62 4.25 12.02 2.78
CA LYS A 62 2.81 12.21 3.03
C LYS A 62 2.38 11.62 4.39
N PRO A 63 2.66 12.30 5.51
CA PRO A 63 2.39 11.75 6.84
C PRO A 63 0.90 11.43 7.08
N GLU A 64 -0.02 12.15 6.43
CA GLU A 64 -1.45 11.86 6.50
C GLU A 64 -1.80 10.46 5.97
N LEU A 65 -1.08 9.97 4.95
CA LEU A 65 -1.29 8.63 4.42
C LEU A 65 -0.84 7.55 5.42
N ALA A 66 0.27 7.78 6.11
CA ALA A 66 0.73 6.88 7.17
C ALA A 66 -0.26 6.87 8.34
N ALA A 67 -0.79 8.04 8.73
CA ALA A 67 -1.79 8.14 9.78
C ALA A 67 -3.09 7.41 9.42
N ASP A 68 -3.57 7.55 8.17
CA ASP A 68 -4.74 6.83 7.66
C ASP A 68 -4.55 5.31 7.77
N ILE A 69 -3.40 4.79 7.32
CA ILE A 69 -3.08 3.36 7.39
C ILE A 69 -3.04 2.89 8.84
N LEU A 70 -2.29 3.58 9.72
CA LEU A 70 -2.11 3.18 11.11
C LEU A 70 -3.41 3.16 11.92
N LYS A 71 -4.35 4.07 11.61
CA LYS A 71 -5.65 4.15 12.28
C LYS A 71 -6.51 2.90 12.07
N ASP A 72 -6.42 2.31 10.88
CA ASP A 72 -7.27 1.21 10.44
C ASP A 72 -6.59 -0.17 10.57
N LEU A 73 -5.35 -0.22 11.08
CA LEU A 73 -4.69 -1.49 11.43
C LEU A 73 -5.39 -2.18 12.61
N ARG A 74 -5.61 -3.49 12.45
CA ARG A 74 -6.24 -4.32 13.49
C ARG A 74 -5.31 -4.54 14.68
N HIS A 75 -4.02 -4.68 14.39
CA HIS A 75 -2.97 -4.73 15.40
C HIS A 75 -2.60 -3.31 15.82
N ARG A 76 -3.01 -2.93 17.03
CA ARG A 76 -2.47 -1.73 17.68
C ARG A 76 -1.06 -2.06 18.14
N PHE A 77 -0.06 -1.52 17.46
CA PHE A 77 1.29 -1.45 18.00
C PHE A 77 1.21 -0.66 19.31
N CYS A 78 1.34 -1.36 20.44
CA CYS A 78 1.24 -0.80 21.79
C CYS A 78 2.63 -0.58 22.37
#